data_AF-X0XD03-F1
#
_entry.id   AF-X0XD03-F1
#
_cell.length_a   1.000
_cell.length_b   1.000
_cell.length_c   1.000
_cell.angle_alpha   90.00
_cell.angle_beta   90.00
_cell.angle_gamma   90.00
#
_symmetry.space_group_name_H-M   'P 1'
#
loop_
_entity.id
_entity.type
_entity.pdbx_description
1 polymer ?
#
loop_
_entity_poly.entity_id
_entity_poly.type
_entity_poly.pdbx_seq_one_letter_code
_entity_poly.pdbx_strand_id
1 'polypeptide(L)'
;MTAVIEEMIRKDRYDFVIAEYSVMGQFIHNRSFVPPVRKVISVHESYYLARLKAFRHYKRGLNKLKEAVNLKGLKRYEFDMFRKADKVLTLTPQGK
;
A
#
# COMPACT_ATOMS: atom_id res chain seq x y z
N MET A 1 0.71 16.18 3.69
CA MET A 1 1.58 15.07 4.13
C MET A 1 2.64 14.71 3.08
N THR A 2 2.30 14.46 1.82
CA THR A 2 3.28 14.00 0.81
C THR A 2 4.39 15.00 0.48
N ALA A 3 4.09 16.31 0.42
CA ALA A 3 5.12 17.35 0.21
C ALA A 3 6.16 17.37 1.34
N VAL A 4 5.72 17.11 2.58
CA VAL A 4 6.59 17.04 3.76
C VAL A 4 7.56 15.85 3.64
N ILE A 5 7.10 14.71 3.14
CA ILE A 5 7.95 13.52 2.93
C ILE A 5 9.04 13.82 1.88
N GLU A 6 8.67 14.43 0.76
CA GLU A 6 9.65 14.81 -0.27
C GLU A 6 10.67 15.84 0.23
N GLU A 7 10.22 16.81 1.02
CA GLU A 7 11.09 17.82 1.63
C GLU A 7 12.07 17.18 2.60
N MET A 8 11.58 16.32 3.49
CA MET A 8 12.39 15.57 4.45
C MET A 8 13.45 14.71 3.75
N ILE A 9 13.07 14.02 2.68
CA ILE A 9 13.99 13.22 1.86
C ILE A 9 15.09 14.07 1.23
N ARG A 10 14.73 15.23 0.67
CA ARG A 10 15.70 16.13 0.03
C ARG A 10 16.62 16.77 1.06
N LYS A 11 16.09 17.19 2.20
CA LYS A 11 16.84 17.86 3.27
C LYS A 11 17.87 16.93 3.91
N ASP A 12 17.45 15.72 4.26
CA ASP A 12 18.28 14.79 5.03
C ASP A 12 19.01 13.76 4.15
N ARG A 13 18.73 13.76 2.84
CA ARG A 13 19.39 12.92 1.82
C ARG A 13 19.28 11.42 2.09
N TYR A 14 18.09 10.94 2.43
CA TYR A 14 17.86 9.50 2.65
C TYR A 14 18.10 8.68 1.39
N ASP A 15 18.75 7.52 1.54
CA ASP A 15 18.94 6.55 0.45
C ASP A 15 17.71 5.66 0.20
N PHE A 16 16.86 5.51 1.22
CA PHE A 16 15.67 4.67 1.16
C PHE A 16 14.49 5.28 1.92
N VAL A 17 13.29 4.96 1.45
CA VAL A 17 12.02 5.30 2.10
C VAL A 17 11.23 4.02 2.27
N ILE A 18 10.82 3.76 3.51
CA ILE A 18 10.06 2.57 3.87
C ILE A 18 8.65 3.00 4.27
N ALA A 19 7.66 2.52 3.52
CA ALA A 19 6.26 2.66 3.88
C ALA A 19 5.82 1.44 4.69
N GLU A 20 5.56 1.66 5.98
CA GLU A 20 4.99 0.65 6.87
C GLU A 20 3.48 0.50 6.64
N TYR A 21 3.01 -0.72 6.41
CA TYR A 21 1.66 -1.05 5.97
C TYR A 21 1.33 -0.61 4.53
N SER A 22 0.46 -1.35 3.85
CA SER A 22 0.08 -1.02 2.47
C SER A 22 -0.60 0.35 2.36
N VAL A 23 -1.28 0.80 3.41
CA VAL A 23 -1.90 2.13 3.47
C VAL A 23 -0.86 3.25 3.36
N MET A 24 0.34 3.10 3.93
CA MET A 24 1.37 4.15 3.81
C MET A 24 2.02 4.17 2.42
N GLY A 25 1.97 3.04 1.70
CA GLY A 25 2.46 2.94 0.33
C GLY A 25 1.84 4.00 -0.60
N GLN A 26 0.61 4.43 -0.34
CA GLN A 26 -0.08 5.43 -1.16
C GLN A 26 0.66 6.77 -1.22
N PHE A 27 1.42 7.12 -0.18
CA PHE A 27 2.15 8.38 -0.11
C PHE A 27 3.43 8.38 -0.95
N ILE A 28 3.94 7.19 -1.30
CA ILE A 28 5.17 7.03 -2.10
C ILE A 28 4.91 6.44 -3.50
N HIS A 29 3.71 5.90 -3.76
CA HIS A 29 3.36 5.17 -4.98
C HIS A 29 3.68 5.93 -6.28
N ASN A 30 3.11 7.13 -6.45
CA ASN A 30 3.23 7.91 -7.69
C ASN A 30 4.29 9.01 -7.62
N ARG A 31 5.23 8.93 -6.67
CA ARG A 31 6.29 9.92 -6.52
C ARG A 31 7.58 9.42 -7.16
N SER A 32 8.15 10.29 -7.98
CA SER A 32 9.52 10.21 -8.44
C SER A 32 10.36 11.03 -7.48
N PHE A 33 10.97 10.34 -6.52
CA PHE A 33 12.07 10.93 -5.76
C PHE A 33 13.28 11.02 -6.70
N VAL A 34 14.08 12.08 -6.57
CA VAL A 34 15.32 12.20 -7.34
C VAL A 34 16.20 11.00 -6.97
N PRO A 35 16.65 10.17 -7.94
CA PRO A 35 17.58 9.07 -7.67
C PRO A 35 18.77 9.61 -6.86
N PRO A 36 19.20 8.96 -5.75
CA PRO A 36 19.30 7.50 -5.54
C PRO A 36 18.22 6.85 -4.65
N VAL A 37 17.13 7.54 -4.31
CA VAL A 37 16.17 7.08 -3.28
C VAL A 37 15.40 5.82 -3.69
N ARG A 38 15.53 4.74 -2.91
CA ARG A 38 14.79 3.48 -3.09
C ARG A 38 13.47 3.45 -2.33
N LYS A 39 12.41 2.94 -2.95
CA LYS A 39 11.08 2.79 -2.36
C LYS A 39 10.85 1.36 -1.89
N VAL A 40 10.66 1.19 -0.58
CA VAL A 40 10.33 -0.08 0.05
C VAL A 40 8.92 0.00 0.65
N ILE A 41 8.13 -1.05 0.48
CA ILE A 41 6.82 -1.18 1.14
C ILE A 41 6.86 -2.41 2.05
N SER A 42 6.69 -2.21 3.35
CA SER A 42 6.51 -3.28 4.34
C SER A 42 5.02 -3.61 4.46
N VAL A 43 4.63 -4.80 4.01
CA VAL A 43 3.23 -5.25 3.97
C VAL A 43 3.01 -6.28 5.06
N HIS A 44 2.32 -5.85 6.12
CA HIS A 44 1.93 -6.74 7.23
C HIS A 44 0.64 -7.50 6.93
N GLU A 45 -0.30 -6.83 6.27
CA GLU A 45 -1.55 -7.41 5.77
C GLU A 45 -1.92 -6.73 4.45
N SER A 46 -2.45 -7.50 3.49
CA SER A 46 -3.06 -6.93 2.28
C SER A 46 -4.43 -6.37 2.62
N TYR A 47 -4.60 -5.09 2.35
CA TYR A 47 -5.86 -4.40 2.59
C TYR A 47 -6.96 -4.91 1.67
N TYR A 48 -6.63 -5.31 0.43
CA TYR A 48 -7.57 -6.02 -0.44
C TYR A 48 -8.05 -7.33 0.20
N LEU A 49 -7.14 -8.15 0.74
CA LEU A 49 -7.52 -9.41 1.38
C LEU A 49 -8.39 -9.18 2.63
N ALA A 50 -8.05 -8.20 3.46
CA ALA A 50 -8.86 -7.81 4.62
C ALA A 50 -10.30 -7.44 4.20
N ARG A 51 -10.44 -6.61 3.16
CA ARG A 51 -11.75 -6.22 2.62
C ARG A 51 -12.50 -7.37 1.96
N LEU A 52 -11.78 -8.27 1.29
CA LEU A 52 -12.38 -9.47 0.68
C LEU A 52 -12.94 -10.40 1.76
N LYS A 53 -12.23 -10.59 2.88
CA LYS A 53 -12.72 -11.33 4.04
C LYS A 53 -13.98 -10.68 4.62
N ALA A 54 -13.98 -9.35 4.81
CA ALA A 54 -15.15 -8.62 5.30
C ALA A 54 -16.37 -8.77 4.38
N PHE A 55 -16.19 -8.62 3.06
CA PHE A 55 -17.25 -8.81 2.07
C PHE A 55 -17.83 -10.23 2.08
N ARG A 56 -16.98 -11.26 2.28
CA ARG A 56 -17.41 -12.65 2.42
C ARG A 56 -18.19 -12.89 3.71
N HIS A 57 -17.85 -12.18 4.78
CA HIS A 57 -18.50 -12.31 6.09
C HIS A 57 -19.89 -11.65 6.13
N TYR A 58 -20.06 -10.46 5.55
CA TYR A 58 -21.36 -9.77 5.59
C TYR A 58 -22.46 -10.53 4.80
N LYS A 59 -23.63 -10.67 5.44
CA LYS A 59 -24.88 -11.08 4.79
C LYS A 59 -25.35 -10.00 3.80
N ARG A 60 -26.30 -10.35 2.92
CA ARG A 60 -26.89 -9.38 1.96
C ARG A 60 -27.41 -8.14 2.70
N GLY A 61 -27.18 -6.95 2.13
CA GLY A 61 -27.57 -5.68 2.73
C GLY A 61 -26.60 -4.55 2.38
N LEU A 62 -26.88 -3.35 2.92
CA LEU A 62 -26.10 -2.13 2.65
C LEU A 62 -24.61 -2.28 2.99
N ASN A 63 -24.27 -3.00 4.06
CA ASN A 63 -22.89 -3.25 4.46
C ASN A 63 -22.13 -4.06 3.40
N LYS A 64 -22.77 -5.05 2.77
CA LYS A 64 -22.17 -5.85 1.71
C LYS A 64 -21.99 -5.05 0.42
N LEU A 65 -22.94 -4.17 0.10
CA LEU A 65 -22.83 -3.27 -1.05
C LEU A 65 -21.68 -2.26 -0.85
N LYS A 66 -21.57 -1.67 0.34
CA LYS A 66 -20.48 -0.76 0.71
C LYS A 66 -19.11 -1.44 0.55
N GLU A 67 -18.97 -2.68 1.04
CA GLU A 67 -17.73 -3.44 0.85
C GLU A 67 -17.46 -3.82 -0.61
N ALA A 68 -18.50 -4.11 -1.42
CA ALA A 68 -18.33 -4.35 -2.85
C ALA A 68 -17.77 -3.12 -3.59
N VAL A 69 -18.28 -1.92 -3.25
CA VAL A 69 -17.77 -0.66 -3.79
C VAL A 69 -16.33 -0.43 -3.35
N ASN A 70 -16.02 -0.65 -2.07
CA ASN A 70 -14.65 -0.55 -1.56
C ASN A 70 -13.68 -1.53 -2.21
N LEU A 71 -14.14 -2.73 -2.59
CA LEU A 71 -13.34 -3.73 -3.28
C LEU A 71 -13.08 -3.39 -4.74
N LYS A 72 -13.99 -2.66 -5.38
CA LYS A 72 -13.88 -2.30 -6.79
C LYS A 72 -12.65 -1.43 -7.00
N GLY A 73 -11.70 -1.93 -7.79
CA GLY A 73 -10.45 -1.23 -8.09
C GLY A 73 -9.38 -1.32 -7.00
N LEU A 74 -9.72 -1.69 -5.77
CA LEU A 74 -8.75 -1.77 -4.66
C LEU A 74 -7.65 -2.81 -4.94
N LYS A 75 -8.02 -3.99 -5.46
CA LYS A 75 -7.04 -5.00 -5.87
C LYS A 75 -6.05 -4.43 -6.88
N ARG A 76 -6.56 -3.72 -7.90
CA ARG A 76 -5.72 -3.17 -8.95
C ARG A 76 -4.79 -2.10 -8.39
N TYR A 77 -5.32 -1.21 -7.56
CA TYR A 77 -4.57 -0.14 -6.93
C TYR A 77 -3.45 -0.67 -6.02
N GLU A 78 -3.78 -1.57 -5.09
CA GLU A 78 -2.81 -2.10 -4.13
C GLU A 78 -1.68 -2.86 -4.85
N PHE A 79 -2.01 -3.68 -5.84
CA PHE A 79 -0.99 -4.45 -6.58
C PHE A 79 -0.21 -3.59 -7.59
N ASP A 80 -0.79 -2.53 -8.16
CA ASP A 80 -0.04 -1.56 -8.96
C ASP A 80 0.99 -0.82 -8.09
N MET A 81 0.60 -0.44 -6.88
CA MET A 81 1.48 0.18 -5.90
C MET A 81 2.65 -0.72 -5.51
N PHE A 82 2.39 -2.00 -5.25
CA PHE A 82 3.45 -2.96 -4.96
C PHE A 82 4.41 -3.16 -6.14
N ARG A 83 3.91 -3.15 -7.38
CA ARG A 83 4.74 -3.30 -8.59
C ARG A 83 5.67 -2.12 -8.84
N LYS A 84 5.29 -0.91 -8.42
CA LYS A 84 6.12 0.30 -8.59
C LYS A 84 7.11 0.53 -7.44
N ALA A 85 7.10 -0.31 -6.41
CA ALA A 85 8.11 -0.29 -5.36
C ALA A 85 9.38 -1.02 -5.82
N ASP A 86 10.55 -0.57 -5.37
CA ASP A 86 11.81 -1.29 -5.61
C ASP A 86 11.84 -2.61 -4.82
N LYS A 87 11.22 -2.64 -3.64
CA LYS A 87 11.11 -3.83 -2.80
C LYS A 87 9.79 -3.87 -2.04
N VAL A 88 9.19 -5.05 -1.98
CA VAL A 88 8.09 -5.37 -1.05
C VAL A 88 8.62 -6.33 0.00
N LEU A 89 8.43 -5.98 1.27
CA LEU A 89 8.73 -6.84 2.42
C LEU A 89 7.41 -7.41 2.95
N THR A 90 7.40 -8.69 3.29
CA THR A 90 6.25 -9.35 3.92
C THR A 90 6.72 -10.09 5.16
N LEU A 91 5.88 -10.15 6.19
CA LEU A 91 6.24 -10.77 7.48
C LEU A 91 6.48 -12.28 7.36
N THR A 92 5.70 -12.95 6.50
CA THR A 92 5.80 -14.39 6.28
C THR A 92 5.73 -14.71 4.78
N PRO A 93 6.37 -15.80 4.34
CA PRO A 93 6.06 -16.39 3.04
C PRO A 93 4.58 -16.77 2.99
N GLN A 94 3.93 -16.57 1.84
CA GLN A 94 2.56 -16.99 1.65
C GLN A 94 2.45 -18.52 1.80
N GLY A 95 1.64 -19.00 2.76
CA GLY A 95 1.34 -20.44 2.91
C GLY A 95 2.01 -21.16 4.09
N LYS A 96 2.51 -20.45 5.10
CA LYS A 96 2.81 -21.02 6.42
C LYS A 96 1.68 -20.74 7.40
#